data_AF-A0A9E4BH88-F1
#
_entry.id   AF-A0A9E4BH88-F1
#
_cell.length_a   1.000
_cell.length_b   1.000
_cell.length_c   1.000
_cell.angle_alpha   90.00
_cell.angle_beta   90.00
_cell.angle_gamma   90.00
#
_symmetry.space_group_name_H-M   'P 1'
#
loop_
_entity.id
_entity.type
_entity.pdbx_description
1 polymer ?
#
loop_
_entity_poly.entity_id
_entity_poly.type
_entity_poly.pdbx_seq_one_letter_code
_entity_poly.pdbx_strand_id
1 'polypeptide(L)'
;MTCATLAAKTRQQPPDWAMRQRQLIAVMDRAAHPFVEHSTRPDGTLIQRTVWTSMDGTDNGYEAFLSFPLFYLLGGGEHIHRIACKEWDAITYQYANYGTVEREFVTGFDWFHHSESYTYIYYLAMADPENHIDRALRYAPNWDAQHCMIRSPLNGSKGPRFVTTQTDWDYHRPILSGYLAPYEDIEGADSSDPLFRVDWTDDRVFARVLDQINQRMTRGDVPLNLSATSLITNAYLYTGEDKYRQWVLDYLQAWEARCAANDGIMPDNIGPNGIIGELMDGKWWGGYYGWRWPHGARNIVEPALVAGSCALLMTGDMSHLDLARSQLDMLWENRREENGQFQVPARHGDRGWFDFRPPDPHFYIHLYYLSQSAED
;
A
#
# COMPACT_ATOMS: atom_id res chain seq x y z
N MET A 1 28.86 19.03 -12.53
CA MET A 1 28.95 17.55 -12.48
C MET A 1 29.99 17.09 -13.49
N THR A 2 31.03 16.39 -13.06
CA THR A 2 31.94 15.64 -13.93
C THR A 2 31.27 14.31 -14.29
N CYS A 3 30.81 14.14 -15.53
CA CYS A 3 30.34 12.83 -15.98
C CYS A 3 31.50 11.83 -15.98
N ALA A 4 31.34 10.70 -15.29
CA ALA A 4 32.29 9.61 -15.36
C ALA A 4 32.35 9.10 -16.80
N THR A 5 33.54 9.10 -17.41
CA THR A 5 33.74 8.55 -18.74
C THR A 5 34.10 7.07 -18.63
N LEU A 6 33.20 6.21 -19.07
CA LEU A 6 33.45 4.77 -19.21
C LEU A 6 34.08 4.50 -20.57
N ALA A 7 35.29 3.95 -20.60
CA ALA A 7 35.98 3.58 -21.83
C ALA A 7 36.15 2.06 -21.91
N ALA A 8 35.47 1.42 -22.86
CA ALA A 8 35.65 0.00 -23.15
C ALA A 8 37.00 -0.21 -23.87
N LYS A 9 37.93 -0.92 -23.24
CA LYS A 9 39.27 -1.17 -23.79
C LYS A 9 39.37 -2.43 -24.64
N THR A 10 38.42 -3.35 -24.51
CA THR A 10 38.44 -4.65 -25.19
C THR A 10 37.04 -5.07 -25.60
N ARG A 11 36.92 -5.79 -26.71
CA ARG A 11 35.69 -6.47 -27.13
C ARG A 11 35.67 -7.86 -26.52
N GLN A 12 34.60 -8.21 -25.82
CA GLN A 12 34.39 -9.55 -25.30
C GLN A 12 33.12 -10.15 -25.91
N GLN A 13 33.03 -11.49 -25.94
CA GLN A 13 31.77 -12.15 -26.23
C GLN A 13 30.81 -11.93 -25.05
N PRO A 14 29.56 -11.54 -25.29
CA PRO A 14 28.60 -11.38 -24.21
C PRO A 14 28.38 -12.75 -23.55
N PRO A 15 28.29 -12.81 -22.20
CA PRO A 15 27.99 -14.04 -21.50
C PRO A 15 26.57 -14.52 -21.85
N ASP A 16 26.35 -15.84 -21.76
CA ASP A 16 25.07 -16.46 -22.13
C ASP A 16 23.86 -15.85 -21.44
N TRP A 17 24.00 -15.47 -20.16
CA TRP A 17 22.90 -14.86 -19.41
C TRP A 17 22.44 -13.53 -20.04
N ALA A 18 23.36 -12.73 -20.57
CA ALA A 18 23.04 -11.44 -21.18
C ALA A 18 22.31 -11.65 -22.51
N MET A 19 22.73 -12.64 -23.30
CA MET A 19 22.05 -13.04 -24.53
C MET A 19 20.62 -13.53 -24.25
N ARG A 20 20.46 -14.37 -23.23
CA ARG A 20 19.13 -14.88 -22.81
C ARG A 20 18.23 -13.78 -22.26
N GLN A 21 18.77 -12.83 -21.51
CA GLN A 21 18.02 -11.67 -21.03
C GLN A 21 17.49 -10.81 -22.19
N ARG A 22 18.33 -10.54 -23.20
CA ARG A 22 17.88 -9.82 -24.41
C ARG A 22 16.82 -10.60 -25.20
N GLN A 23 16.93 -11.93 -25.27
CA GLN A 23 15.91 -12.77 -25.88
C GLN A 23 14.59 -12.72 -25.10
N LEU A 24 14.63 -12.77 -23.76
CA LEU A 24 13.46 -12.65 -22.90
C LEU A 24 12.76 -11.30 -23.13
N ILE A 25 13.50 -10.19 -23.10
CA ILE A 25 12.98 -8.85 -23.41
C ILE A 25 12.30 -8.85 -24.78
N ALA A 26 12.95 -9.37 -25.82
CA ALA A 26 12.36 -9.41 -27.16
C ALA A 26 11.09 -10.26 -27.24
N VAL A 27 10.96 -11.31 -26.43
CA VAL A 27 9.73 -12.12 -26.34
C VAL A 27 8.64 -11.34 -25.62
N MET A 28 8.96 -10.68 -24.51
CA MET A 28 8.02 -9.86 -23.74
C MET A 28 7.48 -8.69 -24.57
N ASP A 29 8.33 -7.98 -25.32
CA ASP A 29 7.93 -6.91 -26.26
C ASP A 29 6.83 -7.39 -27.21
N ARG A 30 6.99 -8.58 -27.80
CA ARG A 30 5.99 -9.14 -28.72
C ARG A 30 4.73 -9.63 -28.01
N ALA A 31 4.85 -10.12 -26.79
CA ALA A 31 3.74 -10.65 -26.01
C ALA A 31 2.81 -9.54 -25.45
N ALA A 32 3.32 -8.32 -25.29
CA ALA A 32 2.52 -7.18 -24.82
C ALA A 32 1.37 -6.84 -25.78
N HIS A 33 1.59 -6.89 -27.10
CA HIS A 33 0.57 -6.57 -28.10
C HIS A 33 -0.70 -7.43 -28.02
N PRO A 34 -0.63 -8.78 -28.10
CA PRO A 34 -1.83 -9.61 -28.00
C PRO A 34 -2.51 -9.50 -26.64
N PHE A 35 -1.77 -9.22 -25.57
CA PHE A 35 -2.37 -8.93 -24.26
C PHE A 35 -3.20 -7.64 -24.29
N VAL A 36 -2.67 -6.55 -24.85
CA VAL A 36 -3.39 -5.27 -24.99
C VAL A 36 -4.62 -5.45 -25.88
N GLU A 37 -4.46 -6.08 -27.05
CA GLU A 37 -5.56 -6.33 -27.99
C GLU A 37 -6.68 -7.20 -27.40
N HIS A 38 -6.34 -8.12 -26.49
CA HIS A 38 -7.31 -8.94 -25.78
C HIS A 38 -8.05 -8.16 -24.68
N SER A 39 -7.32 -7.30 -23.97
CA SER A 39 -7.80 -6.65 -22.75
C SER A 39 -8.50 -5.32 -23.01
N THR A 40 -8.24 -4.67 -24.15
CA THR A 40 -8.67 -3.28 -24.40
C THR A 40 -9.38 -3.11 -25.75
N ARG A 41 -10.20 -2.07 -25.82
CA ARG A 41 -10.84 -1.61 -27.05
C ARG A 41 -9.84 -0.78 -27.88
N PRO A 42 -10.15 -0.46 -29.16
CA PRO A 42 -9.26 0.37 -29.97
C PRO A 42 -8.91 1.73 -29.35
N ASP A 43 -9.80 2.32 -28.55
CA ASP A 43 -9.57 3.57 -27.83
C ASP A 43 -8.73 3.43 -26.55
N GLY A 44 -8.39 2.20 -26.13
CA GLY A 44 -7.67 1.89 -24.89
C GLY A 44 -8.57 1.61 -23.68
N THR A 45 -9.89 1.77 -23.78
CA THR A 45 -10.75 1.44 -22.65
C THR A 45 -10.76 -0.07 -22.41
N LEU A 46 -10.79 -0.47 -21.13
CA LEU A 46 -10.77 -1.87 -20.73
C LEU A 46 -12.04 -2.59 -21.19
N ILE A 47 -11.87 -3.82 -21.70
CA ILE A 47 -12.97 -4.76 -21.94
C ILE A 47 -13.37 -5.37 -20.60
N GLN A 48 -14.23 -4.64 -19.87
CA GLN A 48 -14.67 -5.02 -18.54
C GLN A 48 -16.13 -4.65 -18.28
N ARG A 49 -16.54 -4.69 -17.00
CA ARG A 49 -17.88 -4.31 -16.51
C ARG A 49 -18.31 -2.95 -17.08
N THR A 50 -19.59 -2.84 -17.44
CA THR A 50 -20.19 -1.60 -17.96
C THR A 50 -20.79 -0.72 -16.86
N VAL A 51 -20.92 -1.24 -15.64
CA VAL A 51 -21.44 -0.52 -14.45
C VAL A 51 -20.56 -0.86 -13.25
N TRP A 52 -20.21 0.15 -12.46
CA TRP A 52 -19.43 0.02 -11.23
C TRP A 52 -20.33 -0.08 -9.99
N THR A 53 -20.01 -1.00 -9.07
CA THR A 53 -20.94 -1.39 -7.99
C THR A 53 -20.27 -1.61 -6.64
N SER A 54 -19.05 -1.08 -6.40
CA SER A 54 -18.33 -1.22 -5.13
C SER A 54 -17.35 -0.05 -4.94
N MET A 55 -16.78 0.13 -3.75
CA MET A 55 -15.65 1.04 -3.54
C MET A 55 -14.33 0.50 -4.09
N ASP A 56 -14.23 -0.82 -4.24
CA ASP A 56 -13.03 -1.57 -4.56
C ASP A 56 -12.99 -1.94 -6.07
N GLY A 57 -11.79 -2.18 -6.60
CA GLY A 57 -11.49 -2.62 -7.97
C GLY A 57 -10.87 -1.53 -8.86
N THR A 58 -10.85 -0.28 -8.39
CA THR A 58 -10.42 0.87 -9.21
C THR A 58 -8.90 0.89 -9.44
N ASP A 59 -8.15 0.27 -8.55
CA ASP A 59 -6.73 -0.04 -8.64
C ASP A 59 -6.40 -1.05 -9.76
N ASN A 60 -7.17 -2.14 -9.87
CA ASN A 60 -6.92 -3.29 -10.74
C ASN A 60 -6.77 -2.90 -12.22
N GLY A 61 -7.51 -1.87 -12.66
CA GLY A 61 -7.40 -1.36 -14.03
C GLY A 61 -6.00 -0.82 -14.32
N TYR A 62 -5.45 -0.02 -13.40
CA TYR A 62 -4.11 0.52 -13.49
C TYR A 62 -3.06 -0.59 -13.36
N GLU A 63 -3.28 -1.56 -12.48
CA GLU A 63 -2.34 -2.65 -12.25
C GLU A 63 -2.09 -3.53 -13.48
N ALA A 64 -3.12 -3.69 -14.32
CA ALA A 64 -3.02 -4.46 -15.57
C ALA A 64 -1.89 -3.94 -16.50
N PHE A 65 -1.51 -2.67 -16.39
CA PHE A 65 -0.48 -2.04 -17.22
C PHE A 65 0.68 -1.41 -16.44
N LEU A 66 0.68 -1.47 -15.10
CA LEU A 66 1.70 -0.83 -14.26
C LEU A 66 3.13 -1.26 -14.62
N SER A 67 3.29 -2.50 -15.09
CA SER A 67 4.61 -3.08 -15.41
C SER A 67 5.18 -2.61 -16.75
N PHE A 68 4.37 -2.00 -17.62
CA PHE A 68 4.79 -1.57 -18.96
C PHE A 68 5.86 -0.46 -18.93
N PRO A 69 5.69 0.64 -18.18
CA PRO A 69 6.73 1.66 -18.07
C PRO A 69 7.99 1.13 -17.37
N LEU A 70 7.85 0.25 -16.37
CA LEU A 70 8.99 -0.44 -15.76
C LEU A 70 9.73 -1.30 -16.80
N PHE A 71 9.00 -2.05 -17.62
CA PHE A 71 9.60 -2.88 -18.66
C PHE A 71 10.33 -2.04 -19.72
N TYR A 72 9.79 -0.90 -20.11
CA TYR A 72 10.47 0.07 -20.96
C TYR A 72 11.79 0.55 -20.34
N LEU A 73 11.79 0.94 -19.05
CA LEU A 73 12.99 1.33 -18.30
C LEU A 73 14.07 0.24 -18.27
N LEU A 74 13.67 -1.03 -18.25
CA LEU A 74 14.55 -2.19 -18.27
C LEU A 74 15.03 -2.58 -19.68
N GLY A 75 14.67 -1.81 -20.72
CA GLY A 75 15.15 -1.98 -22.09
C GLY A 75 14.15 -2.62 -23.05
N GLY A 76 12.86 -2.65 -22.70
CA GLY A 76 11.75 -2.91 -23.61
C GLY A 76 11.59 -1.79 -24.65
N GLY A 77 10.77 -2.05 -25.68
CA GLY A 77 10.62 -1.13 -26.80
C GLY A 77 9.86 0.15 -26.47
N GLU A 78 10.19 1.26 -27.15
CA GLU A 78 9.51 2.56 -27.00
C GLU A 78 7.99 2.50 -27.22
N HIS A 79 7.52 1.55 -28.05
CA HIS A 79 6.10 1.31 -28.27
C HIS A 79 5.37 0.84 -27.00
N ILE A 80 6.05 0.13 -26.08
CA ILE A 80 5.50 -0.26 -24.79
C ILE A 80 5.21 0.97 -23.93
N HIS A 81 6.15 1.93 -23.90
CA HIS A 81 5.94 3.19 -23.19
C HIS A 81 4.74 3.96 -23.76
N ARG A 82 4.62 4.05 -25.09
CA ARG A 82 3.45 4.69 -25.72
C ARG A 82 2.13 4.00 -25.37
N ILE A 83 2.12 2.66 -25.29
CA ILE A 83 0.96 1.91 -24.82
C ILE A 83 0.68 2.25 -23.36
N ALA A 84 1.70 2.25 -22.49
CA ALA A 84 1.54 2.61 -21.09
C ALA A 84 0.90 4.00 -20.89
N CYS A 85 1.34 5.02 -21.63
CA CYS A 85 0.73 6.34 -21.55
C CYS A 85 -0.73 6.32 -22.01
N LYS A 86 -1.02 5.64 -23.14
CA LYS A 86 -2.38 5.53 -23.68
C LYS A 86 -3.32 4.83 -22.70
N GLU A 87 -2.91 3.70 -22.15
CA GLU A 87 -3.75 2.90 -21.25
C GLU A 87 -4.02 3.64 -19.94
N TRP A 88 -3.03 4.35 -19.38
CA TRP A 88 -3.25 5.23 -18.23
C TRP A 88 -4.39 6.23 -18.50
N ASP A 89 -4.33 6.95 -19.64
CA ASP A 89 -5.31 7.97 -19.99
C ASP A 89 -6.70 7.36 -20.22
N ALA A 90 -6.76 6.21 -20.90
CA ALA A 90 -8.01 5.53 -21.22
C ALA A 90 -8.69 4.93 -19.97
N ILE A 91 -7.91 4.29 -19.09
CA ILE A 91 -8.39 3.76 -17.80
C ILE A 91 -8.90 4.90 -16.93
N THR A 92 -8.12 5.98 -16.81
CA THR A 92 -8.51 7.16 -16.03
C THR A 92 -9.80 7.78 -16.55
N TYR A 93 -9.94 7.91 -17.86
CA TYR A 93 -11.17 8.36 -18.50
C TYR A 93 -12.35 7.43 -18.17
N GLN A 94 -12.17 6.12 -18.34
CA GLN A 94 -13.21 5.13 -18.08
C GLN A 94 -13.67 5.16 -16.62
N TYR A 95 -12.74 5.26 -15.67
CA TYR A 95 -13.04 5.22 -14.23
C TYR A 95 -13.60 6.54 -13.71
N ALA A 96 -13.23 7.67 -14.34
CA ALA A 96 -13.92 8.93 -14.12
C ALA A 96 -15.40 8.86 -14.54
N ASN A 97 -15.71 8.19 -15.66
CA ASN A 97 -17.11 7.98 -16.09
C ASN A 97 -17.88 7.01 -15.18
N TYR A 98 -17.20 6.12 -14.45
CA TYR A 98 -17.80 5.32 -13.38
C TYR A 98 -17.93 6.07 -12.05
N GLY A 99 -17.33 7.25 -11.95
CA GLY A 99 -17.36 8.07 -10.74
C GLY A 99 -16.43 7.59 -9.62
N THR A 100 -15.51 6.65 -9.91
CA THR A 100 -14.55 6.13 -8.94
C THR A 100 -13.23 6.88 -8.94
N VAL A 101 -12.93 7.63 -10.00
CA VAL A 101 -11.77 8.52 -10.13
C VAL A 101 -12.23 9.96 -10.34
N GLU A 102 -11.61 10.90 -9.65
CA GLU A 102 -11.84 12.33 -9.81
C GLU A 102 -10.50 13.06 -9.72
N ARG A 103 -10.23 13.96 -10.69
CA ARG A 103 -8.92 14.64 -10.83
C ARG A 103 -7.73 13.68 -10.94
N GLU A 104 -7.93 12.54 -11.62
CA GLU A 104 -6.94 11.46 -11.78
C GLU A 104 -6.53 10.77 -10.46
N PHE A 105 -7.33 10.95 -9.40
CA PHE A 105 -7.12 10.32 -8.11
C PHE A 105 -8.40 9.59 -7.65
N VAL A 106 -8.23 8.40 -7.07
CA VAL A 106 -9.36 7.55 -6.67
C VAL A 106 -10.17 8.25 -5.58
N THR A 107 -11.49 8.14 -5.64
CA THR A 107 -12.42 8.96 -4.85
C THR A 107 -12.43 8.69 -3.36
N GLY A 108 -12.20 7.44 -2.93
CA GLY A 108 -12.16 7.09 -1.52
C GLY A 108 -11.94 5.60 -1.29
N PHE A 109 -10.68 5.18 -1.24
CA PHE A 109 -10.25 3.79 -1.02
C PHE A 109 -9.06 3.74 -0.05
N ASP A 110 -8.52 2.56 0.27
CA ASP A 110 -7.41 2.44 1.21
C ASP A 110 -6.03 2.51 0.54
N TRP A 111 -5.02 2.76 1.38
CA TRP A 111 -3.65 2.91 0.91
C TRP A 111 -2.93 1.60 0.57
N PHE A 112 -3.52 0.43 0.87
CA PHE A 112 -3.02 -0.82 0.32
C PHE A 112 -3.16 -0.76 -1.20
N HIS A 113 -4.40 -0.59 -1.67
CA HIS A 113 -4.73 -0.61 -3.09
C HIS A 113 -4.30 0.68 -3.84
N HIS A 114 -4.34 1.85 -3.18
CA HIS A 114 -3.74 3.06 -3.78
C HIS A 114 -2.25 2.84 -4.04
N SER A 115 -1.52 2.24 -3.10
CA SER A 115 -0.07 2.06 -3.24
C SER A 115 0.30 1.07 -4.33
N GLU A 116 -0.50 0.02 -4.55
CA GLU A 116 -0.30 -0.95 -5.64
C GLU A 116 -0.43 -0.26 -7.01
N SER A 117 -1.54 0.44 -7.23
CA SER A 117 -1.84 1.10 -8.51
C SER A 117 -0.97 2.33 -8.81
N TYR A 118 -0.59 3.13 -7.81
CA TYR A 118 0.21 4.34 -8.03
C TYR A 118 1.70 4.09 -8.27
N THR A 119 2.19 2.87 -8.14
CA THR A 119 3.50 2.53 -8.72
C THR A 119 3.56 2.82 -10.23
N TYR A 120 2.43 2.74 -10.92
CA TYR A 120 2.31 3.09 -12.34
C TYR A 120 2.75 4.54 -12.61
N ILE A 121 2.28 5.51 -11.83
CA ILE A 121 2.70 6.91 -12.03
C ILE A 121 4.18 7.11 -11.72
N TYR A 122 4.75 6.37 -10.77
CA TYR A 122 6.17 6.47 -10.45
C TYR A 122 7.03 5.95 -11.60
N TYR A 123 6.62 4.86 -12.24
CA TYR A 123 7.32 4.33 -13.40
C TYR A 123 7.14 5.19 -14.65
N LEU A 124 5.95 5.75 -14.89
CA LEU A 124 5.74 6.73 -15.96
C LEU A 124 6.64 7.96 -15.75
N ALA A 125 6.70 8.45 -14.52
CA ALA A 125 7.55 9.56 -14.14
C ALA A 125 9.04 9.30 -14.38
N MET A 126 9.50 8.09 -14.04
CA MET A 126 10.89 7.69 -14.26
C MET A 126 11.20 7.46 -15.75
N ALA A 127 10.24 6.95 -16.52
CA ALA A 127 10.37 6.71 -17.96
C ALA A 127 10.45 8.01 -18.78
N ASP A 128 9.75 9.05 -18.34
CA ASP A 128 9.69 10.35 -19.00
C ASP A 128 9.59 11.50 -17.97
N PRO A 129 10.73 11.93 -17.38
CA PRO A 129 10.76 12.87 -16.27
C PRO A 129 10.43 14.31 -16.65
N GLU A 130 10.36 14.65 -17.95
CA GLU A 130 9.91 15.97 -18.40
C GLU A 130 8.39 16.07 -18.48
N ASN A 131 7.69 14.92 -18.37
CA ASN A 131 6.23 14.82 -18.41
C ASN A 131 5.68 14.34 -17.05
N HIS A 132 4.35 14.35 -16.93
CA HIS A 132 3.60 13.80 -15.79
C HIS A 132 3.73 14.52 -14.42
N ILE A 133 4.48 15.63 -14.32
CA ILE A 133 4.61 16.41 -13.09
C ILE A 133 3.25 16.80 -12.49
N ASP A 134 2.29 17.19 -13.32
CA ASP A 134 0.94 17.56 -12.86
C ASP A 134 0.26 16.43 -12.08
N ARG A 135 0.54 15.16 -12.43
CA ARG A 135 -0.05 13.99 -11.75
C ARG A 135 0.52 13.82 -10.36
N ALA A 136 1.83 14.02 -10.20
CA ALA A 136 2.50 13.98 -8.90
C ALA A 136 1.96 15.06 -7.93
N LEU A 137 1.46 16.18 -8.46
CA LEU A 137 1.00 17.33 -7.65
C LEU A 137 -0.51 17.35 -7.36
N ARG A 138 -1.31 16.46 -7.95
CA ARG A 138 -2.78 16.49 -7.87
C ARG A 138 -3.37 15.89 -6.59
N TYR A 139 -2.54 15.42 -5.65
CA TYR A 139 -3.01 14.88 -4.38
C TYR A 139 -3.77 15.93 -3.57
N ALA A 140 -4.99 15.60 -3.15
CA ALA A 140 -5.84 16.44 -2.32
C ALA A 140 -5.61 16.13 -0.83
N PRO A 141 -5.56 17.13 0.06
CA PRO A 141 -5.15 16.90 1.44
C PRO A 141 -6.22 16.16 2.25
N ASN A 142 -5.96 14.87 2.50
CA ASN A 142 -6.57 14.08 3.57
C ASN A 142 -5.90 14.29 4.94
N TRP A 143 -4.95 15.23 4.97
CA TRP A 143 -4.04 15.53 6.08
C TRP A 143 -4.66 16.46 7.13
N ASP A 144 -4.53 16.07 8.38
CA ASP A 144 -4.71 16.91 9.55
C ASP A 144 -3.33 17.35 10.06
N ALA A 145 -3.01 18.63 9.87
CA ALA A 145 -1.73 19.20 10.30
C ALA A 145 -1.62 19.39 11.81
N GLN A 146 -2.73 19.43 12.55
CA GLN A 146 -2.70 19.57 14.01
C GLN A 146 -2.24 18.28 14.67
N HIS A 147 -2.71 17.13 14.18
CA HIS A 147 -2.42 15.82 14.75
C HIS A 147 -1.43 14.99 13.91
N CYS A 148 -0.90 15.57 12.82
CA CYS A 148 -0.03 14.93 11.84
C CYS A 148 -0.55 13.55 11.41
N MET A 149 -1.76 13.52 10.84
CA MET A 149 -2.44 12.27 10.51
C MET A 149 -3.32 12.34 9.27
N ILE A 150 -3.53 11.19 8.62
CA ILE A 150 -4.57 11.02 7.61
C ILE A 150 -5.86 10.61 8.31
N ARG A 151 -6.95 11.36 8.07
CA ARG A 151 -8.15 11.30 8.92
C ARG A 151 -9.02 10.05 8.77
N SER A 152 -8.72 9.19 7.79
CA SER A 152 -9.45 7.93 7.58
C SER A 152 -8.55 6.91 6.89
N PRO A 153 -8.64 5.61 7.21
CA PRO A 153 -8.02 4.55 6.40
C PRO A 153 -8.55 4.54 4.96
N LEU A 154 -9.78 5.01 4.74
CA LEU A 154 -10.40 5.13 3.44
C LEU A 154 -10.42 6.60 3.04
N ASN A 155 -9.62 6.98 2.05
CA ASN A 155 -9.49 8.36 1.64
C ASN A 155 -9.17 8.50 0.15
N GLY A 156 -9.35 9.69 -0.39
CA GLY A 156 -9.25 9.87 -1.83
C GLY A 156 -9.48 11.31 -2.26
N SER A 157 -9.79 11.50 -3.54
CA SER A 157 -10.06 12.82 -4.11
C SER A 157 -11.31 13.48 -3.53
N LYS A 158 -12.22 12.74 -2.90
CA LYS A 158 -13.39 13.29 -2.19
C LYS A 158 -13.14 13.54 -0.69
N GLY A 159 -11.90 13.43 -0.24
CA GLY A 159 -11.54 13.59 1.16
C GLY A 159 -11.57 12.26 1.95
N PRO A 160 -11.53 12.33 3.29
CA PRO A 160 -11.66 11.15 4.13
C PRO A 160 -13.08 10.57 4.09
N ARG A 161 -13.18 9.25 4.02
CA ARG A 161 -14.44 8.52 3.95
C ARG A 161 -14.84 7.97 5.31
N PHE A 162 -15.58 8.78 6.06
CA PHE A 162 -16.02 8.40 7.41
C PHE A 162 -17.20 7.42 7.46
N VAL A 163 -17.91 7.23 6.35
CA VAL A 163 -19.06 6.32 6.29
C VAL A 163 -18.95 5.49 5.01
N THR A 164 -19.08 4.18 5.19
CA THR A 164 -19.24 3.19 4.14
C THR A 164 -20.65 2.64 4.17
N THR A 165 -21.12 2.16 3.03
CA THR A 165 -22.48 1.71 2.78
C THR A 165 -22.48 0.24 2.39
N GLN A 166 -23.66 -0.38 2.36
CA GLN A 166 -23.80 -1.74 1.87
C GLN A 166 -23.19 -1.95 0.48
N THR A 167 -23.48 -1.04 -0.45
CA THR A 167 -22.95 -1.08 -1.83
C THR A 167 -21.43 -1.14 -1.88
N ASP A 168 -20.75 -0.48 -0.94
CA ASP A 168 -19.28 -0.47 -0.92
C ASP A 168 -18.71 -1.87 -0.71
N TRP A 169 -19.36 -2.66 0.13
CA TRP A 169 -18.90 -3.95 0.60
C TRP A 169 -19.54 -5.14 -0.13
N ASP A 170 -20.70 -4.97 -0.78
CA ASP A 170 -21.53 -6.07 -1.31
C ASP A 170 -20.75 -7.07 -2.14
N TYR A 171 -19.87 -6.61 -3.03
CA TYR A 171 -19.04 -7.47 -3.87
C TYR A 171 -18.04 -8.32 -3.06
N HIS A 172 -17.54 -7.80 -1.94
CA HIS A 172 -16.51 -8.42 -1.11
C HIS A 172 -17.06 -9.27 0.03
N ARG A 173 -18.35 -9.20 0.37
CA ARG A 173 -18.95 -9.98 1.47
C ARG A 173 -18.58 -11.48 1.42
N PRO A 174 -18.67 -12.21 0.28
CA PRO A 174 -18.28 -13.61 0.25
C PRO A 174 -16.78 -13.84 0.52
N ILE A 175 -15.93 -12.93 0.06
CA ILE A 175 -14.48 -12.98 0.27
C ILE A 175 -14.16 -12.71 1.74
N LEU A 176 -14.76 -11.67 2.33
CA LEU A 176 -14.56 -11.24 3.72
C LEU A 176 -15.04 -12.27 4.75
N SER A 177 -16.00 -13.12 4.38
CA SER A 177 -16.40 -14.28 5.19
C SER A 177 -15.26 -15.30 5.37
N GLY A 178 -14.26 -15.26 4.49
CA GLY A 178 -13.03 -16.05 4.59
C GLY A 178 -11.97 -15.44 5.53
N TYR A 179 -12.15 -14.20 5.99
CA TYR A 179 -11.24 -13.52 6.91
C TYR A 179 -11.74 -13.62 8.36
N LEU A 180 -10.85 -13.31 9.31
CA LEU A 180 -11.24 -13.18 10.72
C LEU A 180 -12.38 -12.17 10.87
N ALA A 181 -13.19 -12.34 11.90
CA ALA A 181 -14.11 -11.28 12.29
C ALA A 181 -13.32 -10.02 12.67
N PRO A 182 -13.68 -8.83 12.16
CA PRO A 182 -12.94 -7.59 12.43
C PRO A 182 -12.92 -7.22 13.92
N TYR A 183 -13.97 -7.61 14.66
CA TYR A 183 -14.14 -7.35 16.08
C TYR A 183 -14.42 -8.63 16.86
N GLU A 184 -14.03 -8.65 18.13
CA GLU A 184 -14.25 -9.78 19.05
C GLU A 184 -15.57 -9.68 19.83
N ASP A 185 -16.18 -8.50 19.85
CA ASP A 185 -17.43 -8.16 20.55
C ASP A 185 -18.64 -8.08 19.60
N ILE A 186 -18.65 -8.89 18.53
CA ILE A 186 -19.80 -9.00 17.64
C ILE A 186 -20.91 -9.80 18.34
N GLU A 187 -22.03 -9.14 18.62
CA GLU A 187 -23.16 -9.77 19.30
C GLU A 187 -23.65 -11.01 18.54
N GLY A 188 -23.64 -12.16 19.22
CA GLY A 188 -24.07 -13.45 18.67
C GLY A 188 -22.95 -14.27 18.01
N ALA A 189 -21.74 -13.74 17.90
CA ALA A 189 -20.57 -14.50 17.46
C ALA A 189 -19.89 -15.21 18.65
N ASP A 190 -19.30 -16.37 18.39
CA ASP A 190 -18.47 -17.10 19.35
C ASP A 190 -17.00 -16.65 19.19
N SER A 191 -16.57 -15.71 20.04
CA SER A 191 -15.18 -15.24 20.09
C SER A 191 -14.28 -16.10 20.98
N SER A 192 -14.71 -17.32 21.34
CA SER A 192 -13.88 -18.23 22.13
C SER A 192 -12.67 -18.78 21.38
N ASP A 193 -12.71 -18.81 20.04
CA ASP A 193 -11.57 -19.05 19.17
C ASP A 193 -11.06 -17.71 18.60
N PRO A 194 -9.81 -17.28 18.85
CA PRO A 194 -9.30 -16.01 18.29
C PRO A 194 -9.30 -15.97 16.75
N LEU A 195 -9.35 -17.14 16.08
CA LEU A 195 -9.41 -17.29 14.62
C LEU A 195 -10.84 -17.31 14.06
N PHE A 196 -11.85 -17.02 14.89
CA PHE A 196 -13.23 -17.04 14.45
C PHE A 196 -13.51 -16.06 13.31
N ARG A 197 -14.48 -16.44 12.49
CA ARG A 197 -14.96 -15.70 11.33
C ARG A 197 -16.47 -15.52 11.46
N VAL A 198 -17.00 -14.55 10.75
CA VAL A 198 -18.45 -14.35 10.65
C VAL A 198 -18.86 -14.42 9.19
N ASP A 199 -20.08 -14.87 8.93
CA ASP A 199 -20.63 -14.89 7.58
C ASP A 199 -21.11 -13.49 7.20
N TRP A 200 -20.32 -12.77 6.42
CA TRP A 200 -20.69 -11.45 5.93
C TRP A 200 -21.83 -11.54 4.91
N THR A 201 -22.15 -12.71 4.35
CA THR A 201 -23.27 -12.88 3.42
C THR A 201 -24.63 -12.93 4.13
N ASP A 202 -24.66 -13.14 5.45
CA ASP A 202 -25.85 -12.92 6.26
C ASP A 202 -26.10 -11.41 6.47
N ASP A 203 -27.27 -10.93 6.09
CA ASP A 203 -27.59 -9.50 6.12
C ASP A 203 -27.66 -8.92 7.55
N ARG A 204 -28.02 -9.73 8.56
CA ARG A 204 -28.07 -9.26 9.96
C ARG A 204 -26.67 -9.13 10.53
N VAL A 205 -25.81 -10.10 10.26
CA VAL A 205 -24.39 -10.06 10.63
C VAL A 205 -23.72 -8.89 9.93
N PHE A 206 -23.91 -8.74 8.62
CA PHE A 206 -23.32 -7.65 7.85
C PHE A 206 -23.75 -6.28 8.36
N ALA A 207 -25.05 -6.07 8.65
CA ALA A 207 -25.54 -4.80 9.17
C ALA A 207 -24.85 -4.42 10.50
N ARG A 208 -24.60 -5.40 11.38
CA ARG A 208 -23.87 -5.19 12.64
C ARG A 208 -22.40 -4.85 12.42
N VAL A 209 -21.73 -5.62 11.56
CA VAL A 209 -20.31 -5.39 11.21
C VAL A 209 -20.13 -4.01 10.57
N LEU A 210 -21.00 -3.64 9.63
CA LEU A 210 -20.96 -2.34 8.95
C LEU A 210 -21.15 -1.18 9.93
N ASP A 211 -22.08 -1.32 10.88
CA ASP A 211 -22.29 -0.32 11.93
C ASP A 211 -21.03 -0.14 12.79
N GLN A 212 -20.42 -1.24 13.24
CA GLN A 212 -19.17 -1.18 14.01
C GLN A 212 -18.00 -0.60 13.19
N ILE A 213 -17.86 -0.96 11.91
CA ILE A 213 -16.84 -0.39 11.00
C ILE A 213 -17.00 1.13 10.92
N ASN A 214 -18.22 1.62 10.70
CA ASN A 214 -18.50 3.06 10.59
C ASN A 214 -18.34 3.82 11.92
N GLN A 215 -18.53 3.15 13.06
CA GLN A 215 -18.33 3.73 14.38
C GLN A 215 -16.86 3.77 14.77
N ARG A 216 -16.10 2.71 14.46
CA ARG A 216 -14.79 2.45 15.06
C ARG A 216 -13.61 2.53 14.09
N MET A 217 -13.75 2.11 12.84
CA MET A 217 -12.62 1.95 11.90
C MET A 217 -12.47 3.10 10.90
N THR A 218 -13.56 3.67 10.41
CA THR A 218 -13.51 4.61 9.27
C THR A 218 -13.06 6.03 9.65
N ARG A 219 -12.87 6.32 10.95
CA ARG A 219 -12.57 7.65 11.47
C ARG A 219 -11.29 7.61 12.28
N GLY A 220 -10.22 8.17 11.72
CA GLY A 220 -8.91 8.11 12.33
C GLY A 220 -7.83 7.63 11.38
N ASP A 221 -6.63 7.52 11.92
CA ASP A 221 -5.46 7.09 11.17
C ASP A 221 -5.06 5.66 11.53
N VAL A 222 -4.42 4.98 10.57
CA VAL A 222 -3.93 3.60 10.69
C VAL A 222 -2.53 3.51 10.05
N PRO A 223 -1.68 2.57 10.47
CA PRO A 223 -0.33 2.42 9.90
C PRO A 223 -0.33 2.27 8.38
N LEU A 224 -1.37 1.65 7.80
CA LEU A 224 -1.51 1.50 6.35
C LEU A 224 -1.38 2.82 5.57
N ASN A 225 -1.84 3.93 6.14
CA ASN A 225 -1.78 5.24 5.51
C ASN A 225 -0.34 5.76 5.35
N LEU A 226 0.66 5.21 6.05
CA LEU A 226 2.08 5.54 5.84
C LEU A 226 2.52 5.28 4.40
N SER A 227 1.88 4.36 3.66
CA SER A 227 2.18 4.14 2.24
C SER A 227 1.95 5.39 1.37
N ALA A 228 1.18 6.36 1.85
CA ALA A 228 0.99 7.66 1.21
C ALA A 228 2.27 8.47 1.04
N THR A 229 3.29 8.22 1.87
CA THR A 229 4.59 8.90 1.77
C THR A 229 5.23 8.69 0.40
N SER A 230 5.00 7.54 -0.25
CA SER A 230 5.55 7.26 -1.58
C SER A 230 5.08 8.28 -2.63
N LEU A 231 3.80 8.67 -2.57
CA LEU A 231 3.21 9.65 -3.47
C LEU A 231 3.77 11.05 -3.22
N ILE A 232 3.89 11.42 -1.94
CA ILE A 232 4.42 12.72 -1.53
C ILE A 232 5.92 12.82 -1.84
N THR A 233 6.68 11.74 -1.68
CA THR A 233 8.08 11.65 -2.11
C THR A 233 8.20 11.76 -3.62
N ASN A 234 7.28 11.19 -4.41
CA ASN A 234 7.29 11.40 -5.86
C ASN A 234 7.13 12.89 -6.23
N ALA A 235 6.24 13.62 -5.55
CA ALA A 235 6.11 15.07 -5.70
C ALA A 235 7.40 15.82 -5.32
N TYR A 236 8.09 15.40 -4.25
CA TYR A 236 9.39 15.96 -3.88
C TYR A 236 10.45 15.72 -4.96
N LEU A 237 10.55 14.51 -5.52
CA LEU A 237 11.55 14.18 -6.55
C LEU A 237 11.38 15.02 -7.82
N TYR A 238 10.15 15.39 -8.17
CA TYR A 238 9.87 16.28 -9.30
C TYR A 238 10.19 17.75 -9.04
N THR A 239 9.84 18.23 -7.85
CA THR A 239 9.80 19.68 -7.56
C THR A 239 10.99 20.18 -6.77
N GLY A 240 11.60 19.31 -5.96
CA GLY A 240 12.58 19.68 -4.94
C GLY A 240 12.00 20.54 -3.81
N GLU A 241 10.67 20.69 -3.69
CA GLU A 241 10.07 21.56 -2.68
C GLU A 241 10.07 20.94 -1.29
N ASP A 242 10.74 21.59 -0.32
CA ASP A 242 10.91 21.10 1.04
C ASP A 242 9.60 20.81 1.79
N LYS A 243 8.47 21.41 1.41
CA LYS A 243 7.17 21.13 2.02
C LYS A 243 6.77 19.65 1.92
N TYR A 244 7.13 18.98 0.82
CA TYR A 244 6.83 17.56 0.62
C TYR A 244 7.74 16.68 1.48
N ARG A 245 9.03 17.02 1.54
CA ARG A 245 9.99 16.36 2.44
C ARG A 245 9.55 16.49 3.89
N GLN A 246 9.19 17.69 4.33
CA GLN A 246 8.76 17.94 5.70
C GLN A 246 7.48 17.17 6.03
N TRP A 247 6.51 17.10 5.12
CA TRP A 247 5.28 16.32 5.32
C TRP A 247 5.57 14.85 5.61
N VAL A 248 6.48 14.22 4.85
CA VAL A 248 6.86 12.80 5.05
C VAL A 248 7.55 12.61 6.41
N LEU A 249 8.47 13.52 6.75
CA LEU A 249 9.21 13.46 8.02
C LEU A 249 8.29 13.66 9.23
N ASP A 250 7.40 14.65 9.17
CA ASP A 250 6.40 14.91 10.22
C ASP A 250 5.48 13.70 10.42
N TYR A 251 5.09 13.03 9.33
CA TYR A 251 4.18 11.90 9.42
C TYR A 251 4.86 10.65 9.98
N LEU A 252 6.08 10.34 9.53
CA LEU A 252 6.88 9.24 10.08
C LEU A 252 7.15 9.46 11.58
N GLN A 253 7.58 10.68 11.95
CA GLN A 253 7.83 11.03 13.35
C GLN A 253 6.57 10.91 14.23
N ALA A 254 5.39 11.26 13.69
CA ALA A 254 4.14 11.09 14.42
C ALA A 254 3.86 9.61 14.73
N TRP A 255 4.16 8.70 13.82
CA TRP A 255 4.02 7.25 14.04
C TRP A 255 5.08 6.68 14.99
N GLU A 256 6.33 7.15 14.91
CA GLU A 256 7.38 6.84 15.89
C GLU A 256 6.95 7.26 17.31
N ALA A 257 6.39 8.47 17.46
CA ALA A 257 5.90 8.97 18.75
C ALA A 257 4.71 8.14 19.28
N ARG A 258 3.78 7.73 18.41
CA ARG A 258 2.65 6.86 18.78
C ARG A 258 3.12 5.47 19.21
N CYS A 259 4.10 4.91 18.50
CA CYS A 259 4.75 3.66 18.85
C CYS A 259 5.43 3.75 20.23
N ALA A 260 6.20 4.81 20.48
CA ALA A 260 6.84 5.06 21.77
C ALA A 260 5.82 5.24 22.91
N ALA A 261 4.68 5.88 22.65
CA ALA A 261 3.59 6.06 23.61
C ALA A 261 2.79 4.77 23.88
N ASN A 262 2.99 3.71 23.09
CA ASN A 262 2.31 2.43 23.18
C ASN A 262 3.32 1.28 23.43
N ASP A 263 4.24 1.52 24.36
CA ASP A 263 5.23 0.54 24.83
C ASP A 263 6.10 -0.07 23.72
N GLY A 264 6.41 0.71 22.68
CA GLY A 264 7.24 0.28 21.55
C GLY A 264 6.50 -0.57 20.50
N ILE A 265 5.19 -0.76 20.66
CA ILE A 265 4.34 -1.45 19.69
C ILE A 265 3.58 -0.40 18.89
N MET A 266 3.63 -0.47 17.56
CA MET A 266 2.86 0.43 16.73
C MET A 266 1.35 0.20 16.93
N PRO A 267 0.59 1.18 17.44
CA PRO A 267 -0.86 1.06 17.50
C PRO A 267 -1.42 0.99 16.08
N ASP A 268 -2.57 0.35 15.88
CA ASP A 268 -3.18 0.24 14.55
C ASP A 268 -4.39 1.16 14.33
N ASN A 269 -4.74 1.98 15.33
CA ASN A 269 -5.83 2.93 15.24
C ASN A 269 -5.60 4.17 16.13
N ILE A 270 -5.71 5.34 15.49
CA ILE A 270 -5.59 6.66 16.12
C ILE A 270 -6.88 7.42 15.87
N GLY A 271 -7.57 7.83 16.94
CA GLY A 271 -8.84 8.51 16.82
C GLY A 271 -8.76 9.96 16.30
N PRO A 272 -9.92 10.60 16.03
CA PRO A 272 -10.00 11.96 15.49
C PRO A 272 -9.29 13.03 16.33
N ASN A 273 -9.05 12.79 17.62
CA ASN A 273 -8.35 13.71 18.51
C ASN A 273 -6.88 13.33 18.74
N GLY A 274 -6.31 12.44 17.91
CA GLY A 274 -4.94 11.96 18.04
C GLY A 274 -4.72 10.96 19.18
N ILE A 275 -5.80 10.39 19.73
CA ILE A 275 -5.76 9.47 20.87
C ILE A 275 -5.71 8.01 20.36
N ILE A 276 -4.76 7.23 20.87
CA ILE A 276 -4.66 5.79 20.58
C ILE A 276 -5.89 5.07 21.14
N GLY A 277 -6.55 4.24 20.32
CA GLY A 277 -7.69 3.45 20.80
C GLY A 277 -8.98 4.23 21.04
N GLU A 278 -9.07 5.51 20.64
CA GLU A 278 -10.18 6.41 21.00
C GLU A 278 -11.55 5.85 20.63
N LEU A 279 -11.66 5.24 19.46
CA LEU A 279 -12.90 4.67 18.94
C LEU A 279 -12.95 3.14 19.09
N MET A 280 -12.00 2.57 19.84
CA MET A 280 -11.84 1.12 20.06
C MET A 280 -11.90 0.77 21.55
N ASP A 281 -12.64 1.55 22.35
CA ASP A 281 -12.77 1.36 23.79
C ASP A 281 -11.41 1.27 24.52
N GLY A 282 -10.43 2.05 24.04
CA GLY A 282 -9.06 2.10 24.55
C GLY A 282 -8.13 1.00 24.02
N LYS A 283 -8.59 0.10 23.15
CA LYS A 283 -7.73 -0.91 22.52
C LYS A 283 -6.84 -0.25 21.46
N TRP A 284 -5.52 -0.34 21.62
CA TRP A 284 -4.54 0.14 20.63
C TRP A 284 -4.51 -0.69 19.35
N TRP A 285 -5.22 -1.83 19.33
CA TRP A 285 -5.39 -2.71 18.18
C TRP A 285 -6.86 -2.78 17.72
N GLY A 286 -7.10 -3.29 16.52
CA GLY A 286 -8.43 -3.49 15.93
C GLY A 286 -8.78 -2.53 14.79
N GLY A 287 -7.83 -1.71 14.33
CA GLY A 287 -7.98 -0.82 13.19
C GLY A 287 -8.06 -1.52 11.83
N TYR A 288 -8.35 -0.72 10.80
CA TYR A 288 -8.44 -1.19 9.41
C TYR A 288 -7.06 -1.65 8.90
N TYR A 289 -6.97 -2.89 8.39
CA TYR A 289 -5.69 -3.53 8.06
C TYR A 289 -4.70 -3.58 9.25
N GLY A 290 -5.26 -3.62 10.46
CA GLY A 290 -4.52 -3.65 11.71
C GLY A 290 -4.06 -5.04 12.14
N TRP A 291 -3.66 -5.14 13.41
CA TRP A 291 -3.16 -6.36 14.04
C TRP A 291 -4.16 -7.51 14.02
N ARG A 292 -5.46 -7.22 14.06
CA ARG A 292 -6.50 -8.26 14.02
C ARG A 292 -6.95 -8.61 12.61
N TRP A 293 -7.21 -7.61 11.75
CA TRP A 293 -7.94 -7.81 10.49
C TRP A 293 -7.53 -6.81 9.40
N PRO A 294 -7.47 -7.22 8.11
CA PRO A 294 -7.56 -8.59 7.61
C PRO A 294 -6.22 -9.33 7.66
N HIS A 295 -5.09 -8.62 7.77
CA HIS A 295 -3.77 -9.18 7.46
C HIS A 295 -2.73 -9.18 8.60
N GLY A 296 -2.94 -8.40 9.67
CA GLY A 296 -2.06 -8.43 10.83
C GLY A 296 -0.73 -7.71 10.62
N ALA A 297 0.31 -8.20 11.27
CA ALA A 297 1.65 -7.60 11.37
C ALA A 297 2.23 -7.09 10.04
N ARG A 298 1.99 -7.82 8.94
CA ARG A 298 2.46 -7.45 7.61
C ARG A 298 2.07 -6.00 7.25
N ASN A 299 0.80 -5.64 7.45
CA ASN A 299 0.25 -4.34 7.09
C ASN A 299 0.51 -3.24 8.13
N ILE A 300 1.37 -3.54 9.11
CA ILE A 300 1.94 -2.59 10.04
C ILE A 300 3.40 -2.33 9.65
N VAL A 301 4.17 -3.39 9.42
CA VAL A 301 5.61 -3.31 9.11
C VAL A 301 5.87 -2.78 7.70
N GLU A 302 5.10 -3.23 6.70
CA GLU A 302 5.30 -2.85 5.30
C GLU A 302 5.15 -1.33 5.07
N PRO A 303 4.07 -0.66 5.53
CA PRO A 303 3.96 0.80 5.42
C PRO A 303 5.04 1.56 6.19
N ALA A 304 5.47 1.06 7.35
CA ALA A 304 6.58 1.66 8.11
C ALA A 304 7.90 1.60 7.35
N LEU A 305 8.19 0.46 6.72
CA LEU A 305 9.35 0.30 5.84
C LEU A 305 9.27 1.24 4.64
N VAL A 306 8.10 1.37 4.00
CA VAL A 306 7.90 2.29 2.86
C VAL A 306 8.15 3.74 3.28
N ALA A 307 7.57 4.19 4.39
CA ALA A 307 7.76 5.56 4.89
C ALA A 307 9.21 5.83 5.29
N GLY A 308 9.84 4.89 6.01
CA GLY A 308 11.26 4.97 6.36
C GLY A 308 12.17 5.03 5.13
N SER A 309 11.89 4.21 4.11
CA SER A 309 12.63 4.21 2.84
C SER A 309 12.49 5.54 2.09
N CYS A 310 11.28 6.12 2.07
CA CYS A 310 11.01 7.42 1.48
C CYS A 310 11.80 8.53 2.18
N ALA A 311 11.80 8.54 3.52
CA ALA A 311 12.57 9.49 4.31
C ALA A 311 14.08 9.32 4.08
N LEU A 312 14.59 8.08 4.16
CA LEU A 312 16.00 7.75 3.86
C LEU A 312 16.43 8.26 2.48
N LEU A 313 15.62 8.04 1.44
CA LEU A 313 15.93 8.51 0.08
C LEU A 313 16.13 10.03 0.03
N MET A 314 15.36 10.80 0.79
CA MET A 314 15.39 12.26 0.77
C MET A 314 16.43 12.88 1.73
N THR A 315 16.87 12.14 2.75
CA THR A 315 17.76 12.68 3.80
C THR A 315 19.14 12.02 3.84
N GLY A 316 19.25 10.77 3.41
CA GLY A 316 20.43 9.92 3.59
C GLY A 316 20.61 9.40 5.03
N ASP A 317 19.65 9.63 5.92
CA ASP A 317 19.70 9.20 7.32
C ASP A 317 19.09 7.80 7.51
N MET A 318 19.93 6.85 7.90
CA MET A 318 19.56 5.44 8.09
C MET A 318 18.65 5.20 9.29
N SER A 319 18.56 6.15 10.24
CA SER A 319 17.67 6.04 11.40
C SER A 319 16.19 6.04 11.02
N HIS A 320 15.84 6.52 9.83
CA HIS A 320 14.46 6.47 9.35
C HIS A 320 13.93 5.05 9.14
N LEU A 321 14.79 4.03 9.11
CA LEU A 321 14.38 2.63 9.03
C LEU A 321 14.04 2.03 10.40
N ASP A 322 14.32 2.73 11.50
CA ASP A 322 14.26 2.18 12.86
C ASP A 322 12.83 1.85 13.31
N LEU A 323 11.82 2.56 12.81
CA LEU A 323 10.42 2.19 13.07
C LEU A 323 10.13 0.78 12.54
N ALA A 324 10.52 0.46 11.31
CA ALA A 324 10.31 -0.87 10.75
C ALA A 324 11.14 -1.95 11.48
N ARG A 325 12.42 -1.67 11.77
CA ARG A 325 13.29 -2.57 12.55
C ARG A 325 12.71 -2.90 13.91
N SER A 326 12.30 -1.88 14.67
CA SER A 326 11.74 -2.06 16.01
C SER A 326 10.50 -2.95 16.03
N GLN A 327 9.65 -2.88 14.99
CA GLN A 327 8.49 -3.76 14.90
C GLN A 327 8.89 -5.20 14.58
N LEU A 328 9.88 -5.42 13.70
CA LEU A 328 10.42 -6.75 13.44
C LEU A 328 11.09 -7.36 14.68
N ASP A 329 11.85 -6.56 15.42
CA ASP A 329 12.48 -6.97 16.68
C ASP A 329 11.43 -7.35 17.71
N MET A 330 10.39 -6.52 17.91
CA MET A 330 9.29 -6.81 18.82
C MET A 330 8.59 -8.13 18.46
N LEU A 331 8.33 -8.39 17.18
CA LEU A 331 7.77 -9.66 16.72
C LEU A 331 8.70 -10.84 17.02
N TRP A 332 10.01 -10.66 16.79
CA TRP A 332 11.03 -11.66 17.08
C TRP A 332 11.19 -11.93 18.59
N GLU A 333 11.08 -10.92 19.44
CA GLU A 333 11.11 -11.08 20.90
C GLU A 333 9.93 -11.91 21.40
N ASN A 334 8.77 -11.79 20.75
CA ASN A 334 7.59 -12.58 21.06
C ASN A 334 7.60 -14.00 20.42
N ARG A 335 8.68 -14.39 19.72
CA ARG A 335 8.75 -15.67 19.02
C ARG A 335 8.61 -16.87 19.96
N ARG A 336 8.18 -17.99 19.37
CA ARG A 336 8.14 -19.30 20.01
C ARG A 336 8.84 -20.33 19.14
N GLU A 337 9.34 -21.38 19.75
CA GLU A 337 9.86 -22.53 19.02
C GLU A 337 8.78 -23.61 18.97
N GLU A 338 8.36 -23.98 17.76
CA GLU A 338 7.36 -25.02 17.51
C GLU A 338 7.90 -25.97 16.44
N ASN A 339 7.93 -27.27 16.73
CA ASN A 339 8.45 -28.30 15.82
C ASN A 339 9.87 -28.03 15.27
N GLY A 340 10.73 -27.40 16.08
CA GLY A 340 12.10 -27.04 15.70
C GLY A 340 12.20 -25.86 14.73
N GLN A 341 11.12 -25.08 14.56
CA GLN A 341 11.11 -23.84 13.80
C GLN A 341 10.68 -22.67 14.69
N PHE A 342 11.34 -21.53 14.53
CA PHE A 342 10.86 -20.29 15.15
C PHE A 342 9.60 -19.79 14.44
N GLN A 343 8.63 -19.38 15.23
CA GLN A 343 7.39 -18.76 14.80
C GLN A 343 7.25 -17.40 15.51
N VAL A 344 6.85 -16.36 14.78
CA VAL A 344 6.54 -15.03 15.32
C VAL A 344 5.03 -14.79 15.24
N PRO A 345 4.44 -13.99 16.16
CA PRO A 345 3.01 -13.74 16.10
C PRO A 345 2.66 -12.89 14.87
N ALA A 346 1.58 -13.22 14.16
CA ALA A 346 1.09 -12.40 13.06
C ALA A 346 -0.05 -11.46 13.48
N ARG A 347 -0.71 -11.72 14.62
CA ARG A 347 -1.92 -11.00 15.03
C ARG A 347 -2.03 -10.78 16.54
N HIS A 348 -2.86 -9.81 16.91
CA HIS A 348 -3.19 -9.47 18.31
C HIS A 348 -4.71 -9.34 18.50
N GLY A 349 -5.22 -9.78 19.67
CA GLY A 349 -6.64 -9.79 20.04
C GLY A 349 -6.85 -9.71 21.55
N ASP A 350 -8.06 -9.96 22.07
CA ASP A 350 -8.35 -9.83 23.52
C ASP A 350 -7.55 -10.82 24.36
N ARG A 351 -7.05 -11.90 23.74
CA ARG A 351 -6.23 -12.94 24.37
C ARG A 351 -4.72 -12.74 24.16
N GLY A 352 -4.31 -11.58 23.63
CA GLY A 352 -2.93 -11.27 23.32
C GLY A 352 -2.51 -11.73 21.92
N TRP A 353 -1.23 -12.05 21.77
CA TRP A 353 -0.63 -12.49 20.51
C TRP A 353 -1.12 -13.88 20.07
N PHE A 354 -1.48 -14.02 18.80
CA PHE A 354 -1.90 -15.28 18.19
C PHE A 354 -1.49 -15.36 16.70
N ASP A 355 -1.88 -16.46 16.04
CA ASP A 355 -1.55 -16.70 14.62
C ASP A 355 -0.03 -16.69 14.40
N PHE A 356 0.67 -17.55 15.16
CA PHE A 356 2.12 -17.70 15.07
C PHE A 356 2.51 -18.36 13.75
N ARG A 357 3.46 -17.76 13.03
CA ARG A 357 3.87 -18.16 11.67
C ARG A 357 5.39 -18.08 11.51
N PRO A 358 5.98 -18.77 10.52
CA PRO A 358 7.39 -18.58 10.21
C PRO A 358 7.64 -17.10 9.89
N PRO A 359 8.74 -16.51 10.40
CA PRO A 359 9.13 -15.15 10.05
C PRO A 359 9.24 -14.98 8.54
N ASP A 360 8.65 -13.91 8.00
CA ASP A 360 8.76 -13.57 6.60
C ASP A 360 10.12 -12.89 6.34
N PRO A 361 11.03 -13.48 5.55
CA PRO A 361 12.33 -12.88 5.28
C PRO A 361 12.25 -11.61 4.42
N HIS A 362 11.11 -11.33 3.79
CA HIS A 362 10.95 -10.23 2.84
C HIS A 362 11.41 -8.88 3.41
N PHE A 363 10.96 -8.50 4.60
CA PHE A 363 11.27 -7.19 5.18
C PHE A 363 12.75 -7.06 5.57
N TYR A 364 13.36 -8.12 6.11
CA TYR A 364 14.80 -8.15 6.42
C TYR A 364 15.63 -7.98 5.15
N ILE A 365 15.27 -8.67 4.06
CA ILE A 365 15.95 -8.55 2.77
C ILE A 365 15.85 -7.10 2.24
N HIS A 366 14.68 -6.47 2.35
CA HIS A 366 14.50 -5.09 1.90
C HIS A 366 15.22 -4.05 2.77
N LEU A 367 15.26 -4.26 4.09
CA LEU A 367 16.07 -3.45 5.00
C LEU A 367 17.56 -3.57 4.63
N TYR A 368 18.08 -4.79 4.51
CA TYR A 368 19.46 -5.04 4.09
C TYR A 368 19.77 -4.44 2.72
N TYR A 369 18.85 -4.55 1.76
CA TYR A 369 19.01 -3.94 0.44
C TYR A 369 19.28 -2.43 0.53
N LEU A 370 18.55 -1.72 1.40
CA LEU A 370 18.69 -0.28 1.59
C LEU A 370 19.92 0.10 2.42
N SER A 371 20.14 -0.61 3.53
CA SER A 371 21.15 -0.24 4.53
C SER A 371 22.54 -0.82 4.24
N GLN A 372 22.59 -2.00 3.62
CA GLN A 372 23.76 -2.88 3.53
C GLN A 372 24.41 -3.14 4.91
N SER A 373 23.63 -3.05 5.99
CA SER A 373 24.07 -3.22 7.38
C SER A 373 24.01 -4.68 7.81
N ALA A 374 24.92 -5.12 8.67
CA ALA A 374 24.88 -6.48 9.24
C ALA A 374 23.82 -6.67 10.34
N GLU A 375 23.22 -5.57 10.80
CA GLU A 375 22.09 -5.57 11.75
C GLU A 375 20.78 -6.05 11.10
N ASP A 376 20.64 -5.85 9.78
CA ASP A 376 19.51 -6.28 8.96
C ASP A 376 19.82 -7.62 8.25
#